data_AF-A0A820LMS7-F1
#
_entry.id   AF-A0A820LMS7-F1
#
_cell.length_a   1.000
_cell.length_b   1.000
_cell.length_c   1.000
_cell.angle_alpha   90.00
_cell.angle_beta   90.00
_cell.angle_gamma   90.00
#
_symmetry.space_group_name_H-M   'P 1'
#
loop_
_entity.id
_entity.type
_entity.pdbx_description
1 polymer ?
#
loop_
_entity_poly.entity_id
_entity_poly.type
_entity_poly.pdbx_seq_one_letter_code
_entity_poly.pdbx_strand_id
1 'polypeptide(L)'
;VYPNIDRLPENIWPNDSQYYPINSTHERLINNYIPKTKDGKNWEKCVRYTIENRNDTLVNCPNGWIYDRSIFGYTFTEEANLVCSSEPIKSWLATLVQCGGFSLFIIGSLADKFGRKRLTVIVTILLLVTCLI
;
A
#
# COMPACT_ATOMS: atom_id res chain seq x y z
N VAL A 1 0.07 5.20 7.37
CA VAL A 1 0.75 4.06 6.70
C VAL A 1 0.56 2.84 7.58
N TYR A 2 -0.10 1.80 7.07
CA TYR A 2 -0.38 0.61 7.87
C TYR A 2 0.91 -0.15 8.25
N PRO A 3 0.95 -0.78 9.42
CA PRO A 3 2.04 -1.65 9.78
C PRO A 3 2.02 -2.89 8.89
N ASN A 4 3.17 -3.18 8.29
CA ASN A 4 3.41 -4.33 7.46
C ASN A 4 4.84 -4.81 7.70
N ILE A 5 5.06 -6.09 7.53
CA ILE A 5 6.39 -6.72 7.62
C ILE A 5 6.66 -7.53 6.36
N ASP A 6 7.93 -7.82 6.10
CA ASP A 6 8.29 -8.73 5.02
C ASP A 6 7.74 -10.13 5.29
N ARG A 7 7.26 -10.79 4.23
CA ARG A 7 6.87 -12.20 4.29
C ARG A 7 8.11 -13.07 4.31
N LEU A 8 8.23 -13.94 5.32
CA LEU A 8 9.31 -14.92 5.34
C LEU A 8 9.17 -15.89 4.16
N PRO A 9 10.28 -16.29 3.50
CA PRO A 9 10.23 -17.27 2.43
C PRO A 9 9.74 -18.63 2.95
N GLU A 10 9.07 -19.38 2.08
CA GLU A 10 8.41 -20.66 2.46
C GLU A 10 9.38 -21.71 3.01
N ASN A 11 10.66 -21.64 2.63
CA ASN A 11 11.70 -22.53 3.14
C ASN A 11 12.08 -22.25 4.61
N ILE A 12 11.80 -21.06 5.12
CA ILE A 12 12.05 -20.67 6.51
C ILE A 12 10.78 -20.83 7.34
N TRP A 13 9.66 -20.31 6.84
CA TRP A 13 8.38 -20.38 7.51
C TRP A 13 7.27 -20.70 6.51
N PRO A 14 6.67 -21.91 6.57
CA PRO A 14 5.63 -22.29 5.62
C PRO A 14 4.31 -21.56 5.95
N ASN A 15 3.65 -21.07 4.90
CA ASN A 15 2.32 -20.44 4.99
C ASN A 15 2.25 -19.21 5.92
N ASP A 16 3.19 -18.29 5.74
CA ASP A 16 3.23 -17.05 6.51
C ASP A 16 2.07 -16.10 6.17
N SER A 17 1.10 -16.05 7.07
CA SER A 17 -0.17 -15.34 6.89
C SER A 17 -0.55 -14.43 8.07
N GLN A 18 0.23 -14.45 9.16
CA GLN A 18 -0.08 -13.68 10.36
C GLN A 18 0.99 -12.63 10.63
N TYR A 19 0.54 -11.41 10.91
CA TYR A 19 1.43 -10.31 11.26
C TYR A 19 2.08 -10.49 12.65
N TYR A 20 1.35 -11.09 13.59
CA TYR A 20 1.85 -11.34 14.94
C TYR A 20 2.56 -12.69 15.04
N PRO A 21 3.60 -12.80 15.91
CA PRO A 21 4.27 -14.06 16.15
C PRO A 21 3.31 -15.07 16.79
N ILE A 22 3.09 -16.21 16.13
CA ILE A 22 2.22 -17.27 16.66
C ILE A 22 2.90 -18.12 17.74
N ASN A 23 4.23 -18.19 17.72
CA ASN A 23 5.03 -18.95 18.67
C ASN A 23 6.40 -18.29 18.86
N SER A 24 7.14 -18.76 19.86
CA SER A 24 8.48 -18.23 20.19
C SER A 24 9.52 -18.49 19.09
N THR A 25 9.37 -19.54 18.29
CA THR A 25 10.26 -19.82 17.15
C THR A 25 10.05 -18.81 16.02
N HIS A 26 8.80 -18.47 15.72
CA HIS A 26 8.42 -17.49 14.70
C HIS A 26 8.93 -16.12 15.09
N GLU A 27 8.79 -15.76 16.37
CA GLU A 27 9.36 -14.52 16.90
C GLU A 27 10.89 -14.45 16.74
N ARG A 28 11.60 -15.54 17.03
CA ARG A 28 13.06 -15.62 16.83
C ARG A 28 13.43 -15.46 15.35
N LEU A 29 12.71 -16.11 14.44
CA LEU A 29 12.96 -15.99 13.01
C LEU A 29 12.71 -14.57 12.52
N ILE A 30 11.58 -13.95 12.88
CA ILE A 30 11.29 -12.55 12.54
C ILE A 30 12.42 -11.63 13.02
N ASN A 31 12.87 -11.77 14.27
CA ASN A 31 13.93 -10.95 14.82
C ASN A 31 15.30 -11.18 14.17
N ASN A 32 15.57 -12.38 13.65
CA ASN A 32 16.86 -12.71 13.01
C ASN A 32 16.91 -12.31 11.53
N TYR A 33 15.77 -12.27 10.84
CA TYR A 33 15.68 -11.96 9.41
C TYR A 33 15.23 -10.52 9.12
N ILE A 34 14.41 -9.91 9.97
CA ILE A 34 13.84 -8.59 9.71
C ILE A 34 14.51 -7.57 10.66
N PRO A 35 15.28 -6.60 10.12
CA PRO A 35 15.88 -5.55 10.93
C PRO A 35 14.83 -4.69 11.61
N LYS A 36 15.20 -4.08 12.73
CA LYS A 36 14.42 -3.01 13.35
C LYS A 36 14.85 -1.66 12.77
N THR A 37 13.90 -0.75 12.66
CA THR A 37 14.15 0.65 12.30
C THR A 37 15.11 1.30 13.29
N LYS A 38 15.75 2.41 12.90
CA LYS A 38 16.70 3.18 13.73
C LYS A 38 16.16 3.54 15.11
N ASP A 39 14.85 3.64 15.26
CA ASP A 39 14.16 3.92 16.52
C ASP A 39 14.03 2.69 17.44
N GLY A 40 14.42 1.50 16.97
CA GLY A 40 14.37 0.22 17.70
C GLY A 40 12.97 -0.31 18.02
N LYS A 41 11.92 0.45 17.67
CA LYS A 41 10.54 0.16 18.06
C LYS A 41 9.77 -0.70 17.07
N ASN A 42 10.01 -0.49 15.77
CA ASN A 42 9.26 -1.14 14.69
C ASN A 42 10.22 -1.93 13.78
N TRP A 43 9.72 -2.95 13.10
CA TRP A 43 10.44 -3.66 12.06
C TRP A 43 10.52 -2.83 10.77
N GLU A 44 11.63 -2.97 10.07
CA GLU A 44 11.81 -2.48 8.70
C GLU A 44 10.87 -3.25 7.76
N LYS A 45 10.29 -2.51 6.81
CA LYS A 45 9.17 -2.98 5.98
C LYS A 45 9.60 -3.46 4.60
N CYS A 46 10.78 -3.03 4.17
CA CYS A 46 11.21 -3.08 2.77
C CYS A 46 12.49 -3.86 2.55
N VAL A 47 13.14 -4.26 3.64
CA VAL A 47 14.41 -4.93 3.62
C VAL A 47 14.42 -6.06 4.63
N ARG A 48 15.15 -7.12 4.30
CA ARG A 48 15.46 -8.22 5.20
C ARG A 48 16.88 -8.70 5.01
N TYR A 49 17.37 -9.48 5.96
CA TYR A 49 18.63 -10.21 5.87
C TYR A 49 18.47 -11.47 5.01
N THR A 50 19.49 -11.80 4.22
CA THR A 50 19.52 -13.05 3.44
C THR A 50 19.94 -14.25 4.29
N ILE A 51 20.78 -14.00 5.30
CA ILE A 51 21.38 -14.99 6.18
C ILE A 51 21.05 -14.59 7.62
N GLU A 52 20.68 -15.57 8.43
CA GLU A 52 20.40 -15.41 9.86
C GLU A 52 21.54 -14.63 10.57
N ASN A 53 21.19 -13.58 11.31
CA ASN A 53 22.12 -12.78 12.12
C ASN A 53 23.25 -12.06 11.36
N ARG A 54 23.18 -11.91 10.03
CA ARG A 54 24.15 -11.10 9.27
C ARG A 54 23.58 -9.76 8.81
N ASN A 55 24.11 -8.70 9.40
CA ASN A 55 23.78 -7.33 9.00
C ASN A 55 24.34 -6.93 7.62
N ASP A 56 25.18 -7.76 7.01
CA ASP A 56 25.98 -7.38 5.84
C ASP A 56 25.25 -7.49 4.49
N THR A 57 24.11 -8.19 4.44
CA THR A 57 23.39 -8.42 3.17
C THR A 57 21.89 -8.15 3.32
N LEU A 58 21.52 -6.88 3.13
CA LEU A 58 20.13 -6.45 3.02
C LEU A 58 19.64 -6.67 1.59
N VAL A 59 18.47 -7.30 1.45
CA VAL A 59 17.80 -7.46 0.17
C VAL A 59 16.39 -6.93 0.23
N ASN A 60 15.91 -6.42 -0.91
CA ASN A 60 14.52 -6.05 -1.10
C ASN A 60 13.65 -7.31 -1.09
N CYS A 61 12.49 -7.19 -0.45
CA CYS A 61 11.51 -8.25 -0.24
C CYS A 61 10.88 -8.72 -1.57
N PRO A 62 11.21 -9.94 -2.08
CA PRO A 62 10.62 -10.43 -3.33
C PRO A 62 9.34 -11.25 -3.10
N ASN A 63 9.09 -11.67 -1.85
CA ASN A 63 8.05 -12.65 -1.52
C ASN A 63 6.72 -12.02 -1.06
N GLY A 64 6.62 -10.69 -1.16
CA GLY A 64 5.45 -9.92 -0.71
C GLY A 64 5.53 -9.51 0.76
N TRP A 65 4.39 -9.05 1.30
CA TRP A 65 4.30 -8.48 2.63
C TRP A 65 3.13 -9.06 3.39
N ILE A 66 3.24 -9.02 4.71
CA ILE A 66 2.16 -9.38 5.63
C ILE A 66 1.67 -8.12 6.30
N TYR A 67 0.37 -7.90 6.20
CA TYR A 67 -0.31 -6.74 6.73
C TYR A 67 -1.06 -7.13 7.99
N ASP A 68 -1.08 -6.22 8.98
CA ASP A 68 -1.95 -6.37 10.13
C ASP A 68 -3.40 -6.13 9.71
N ARG A 69 -4.20 -7.19 9.75
CA ARG A 69 -5.63 -7.15 9.40
C ARG A 69 -6.57 -7.10 10.60
N SER A 70 -6.04 -6.86 11.80
CA SER A 70 -6.84 -6.86 13.02
C SER A 70 -7.87 -5.72 13.07
N ILE A 71 -7.52 -4.56 12.53
CA ILE A 71 -8.36 -3.35 12.55
C ILE A 71 -8.99 -3.08 11.18
N PHE A 72 -8.22 -3.30 10.11
CA PHE A 72 -8.65 -3.03 8.74
C PHE A 72 -8.56 -4.32 7.93
N GLY A 73 -9.59 -4.65 7.17
CA GLY A 73 -9.57 -5.80 6.26
C GLY A 73 -8.62 -5.58 5.08
N TYR A 74 -8.88 -6.27 3.97
CA TYR A 74 -8.13 -6.05 2.73
C TYR A 74 -8.24 -4.59 2.29
N THR A 75 -7.08 -3.98 2.01
CA THR A 75 -7.00 -2.59 1.55
C THR A 75 -6.49 -2.54 0.12
N PHE A 76 -6.92 -1.52 -0.64
CA PHE A 76 -6.42 -1.29 -1.99
C PHE A 76 -4.88 -1.22 -2.06
N THR A 77 -4.25 -0.68 -1.01
CA THR A 77 -2.78 -0.58 -0.94
C THR A 77 -2.09 -1.94 -0.78
N GLU A 78 -2.75 -2.91 -0.16
CA GLU A 78 -2.29 -4.30 -0.04
C GLU A 78 -2.52 -5.05 -1.36
N GLU A 79 -3.71 -4.94 -1.94
CA GLU A 79 -4.05 -5.61 -3.20
C GLU A 79 -3.16 -5.17 -4.37
N ALA A 80 -2.86 -3.88 -4.46
CA ALA A 80 -2.00 -3.32 -5.50
C ALA A 80 -0.49 -3.32 -5.13
N ASN A 81 -0.09 -3.91 -4.00
CA ASN A 81 1.31 -3.97 -3.51
C ASN A 81 2.05 -2.62 -3.59
N LEU A 82 1.38 -1.54 -3.18
CA LEU A 82 1.89 -0.16 -3.32
C LEU A 82 2.89 0.19 -2.19
N VAL A 83 3.85 -0.66 -1.89
CA VAL A 83 4.79 -0.51 -0.79
C VAL A 83 6.22 -0.33 -1.29
N CYS A 84 7.07 0.26 -0.45
CA CYS A 84 8.50 0.45 -0.72
C CYS A 84 8.73 1.24 -2.02
N SER A 85 9.24 0.61 -3.09
CA SER A 85 9.46 1.26 -4.39
C SER A 85 8.18 1.86 -4.99
N SER A 86 7.02 1.31 -4.65
CA SER A 86 5.71 1.72 -5.15
C SER A 86 4.95 2.63 -4.19
N GLU A 87 5.58 3.02 -3.07
CA GLU A 87 5.02 3.99 -2.13
C GLU A 87 4.65 5.34 -2.75
N PRO A 88 5.44 5.95 -3.67
CA PRO A 88 5.08 7.24 -4.25
C PRO A 88 3.77 7.20 -5.04
N ILE A 89 3.36 6.04 -5.55
CA ILE A 89 2.09 5.88 -6.26
C ILE A 89 0.91 6.21 -5.35
N LYS A 90 1.00 5.94 -4.04
CA LYS A 90 -0.03 6.33 -3.07
C LYS A 90 -0.22 7.84 -3.03
N SER A 91 0.90 8.58 -3.01
CA SER A 91 0.87 10.04 -3.03
C SER A 91 0.28 10.56 -4.34
N TRP A 92 0.63 9.96 -5.47
CA TRP A 92 0.05 10.31 -6.78
C TRP A 92 -1.46 10.11 -6.82
N LEU A 93 -1.96 8.97 -6.31
CA LEU A 93 -3.40 8.71 -6.22
C LEU A 93 -4.11 9.75 -5.33
N ALA A 94 -3.51 10.11 -4.20
CA ALA A 94 -4.04 11.15 -3.33
C ALA A 94 -4.11 12.52 -4.04
N THR A 95 -3.05 12.88 -4.77
CA THR A 95 -3.02 14.12 -5.57
C THR A 95 -4.09 14.10 -6.66
N LEU A 96 -4.27 12.98 -7.38
CA LEU A 96 -5.30 12.85 -8.40
C LEU A 96 -6.71 13.04 -7.83
N VAL A 97 -7.00 12.43 -6.67
CA VAL A 97 -8.29 12.62 -5.98
C VAL A 97 -8.49 14.08 -5.60
N GLN A 98 -7.46 14.74 -5.06
CA GLN A 98 -7.53 16.14 -4.68
C GLN A 98 -7.69 17.08 -5.89
N CYS A 99 -6.97 16.82 -6.99
CA CYS A 99 -7.12 17.51 -8.26
C CYS A 99 -8.54 17.33 -8.84
N GLY A 100 -9.08 16.11 -8.75
CA GLY A 100 -10.46 15.80 -9.08
C GLY A 100 -11.46 16.70 -8.33
N GLY A 101 -11.21 16.91 -7.04
CA GLY A 101 -11.97 17.87 -6.22
C GLY A 101 -11.89 19.31 -6.76
N PHE A 102 -10.69 19.76 -7.17
CA PHE A 102 -10.54 21.10 -7.75
C PHE A 102 -11.28 21.26 -9.08
N SER A 103 -11.35 20.22 -9.91
CA SER A 103 -12.13 20.26 -11.16
C SER A 103 -13.63 20.52 -10.94
N LEU A 104 -14.19 20.20 -9.76
CA LEU A 104 -15.59 20.51 -9.45
C LEU A 104 -15.87 22.02 -9.45
N PHE A 105 -14.92 22.86 -9.03
CA PHE A 105 -15.08 24.32 -9.09
C PHE A 105 -15.17 24.82 -10.54
N ILE A 106 -14.37 24.23 -11.43
CA ILE A 106 -14.36 24.56 -12.86
C ILE A 106 -15.67 24.11 -13.50
N ILE A 107 -16.09 22.86 -13.25
CA ILE A 107 -17.35 22.29 -13.74
C ILE A 107 -18.53 23.11 -13.21
N GLY A 108 -18.53 23.50 -11.94
CA GLY A 108 -19.54 24.37 -11.34
C GLY A 108 -19.64 25.71 -12.07
N SER A 109 -18.50 26.37 -12.29
CA SER A 109 -18.45 27.66 -13.01
C SER A 109 -18.95 27.54 -14.47
N LEU A 110 -18.67 26.41 -15.12
CA LEU A 110 -19.18 26.11 -16.47
C LEU A 110 -20.68 25.81 -16.45
N ALA A 111 -21.21 25.22 -15.39
CA ALA A 111 -22.63 24.87 -15.26
C ALA A 111 -23.52 26.11 -15.26
N ASP A 112 -23.03 27.19 -14.65
CA ASP A 112 -23.73 28.47 -14.58
C ASP A 112 -23.75 29.18 -15.95
N LYS A 113 -22.72 29.00 -16.79
CA LYS A 113 -22.66 29.57 -18.15
C LYS A 113 -23.43 28.78 -19.21
N PHE A 114 -23.31 27.45 -19.21
CA PHE A 114 -23.88 26.58 -20.25
C PHE A 114 -25.24 25.97 -19.90
N GLY A 115 -25.71 26.20 -18.67
CA GLY A 115 -26.95 25.67 -18.13
C GLY A 115 -26.75 24.28 -17.51
N ARG A 116 -27.26 24.11 -16.28
CA ARG A 116 -27.05 22.94 -15.42
C ARG A 116 -27.38 21.60 -16.09
N LYS A 117 -28.51 21.52 -16.81
CA LYS A 117 -28.96 20.27 -17.45
C LYS A 117 -28.01 19.76 -18.55
N ARG A 118 -27.51 20.66 -19.41
CA ARG A 118 -26.64 20.28 -20.52
C ARG A 118 -25.28 19.84 -20.01
N LEU A 119 -24.73 20.58 -19.05
CA LEU A 119 -23.44 20.24 -18.48
C LEU A 119 -23.46 18.91 -17.73
N THR A 120 -24.51 18.64 -16.94
CA THR A 120 -24.65 17.35 -16.24
C THR A 120 -24.66 16.18 -17.23
N VAL A 121 -25.39 16.29 -18.34
CA VAL A 121 -25.42 15.23 -19.38
C VAL A 121 -24.05 15.01 -20.02
N ILE A 122 -23.31 16.09 -20.32
CA ILE A 122 -21.97 15.97 -20.91
C ILE A 122 -21.01 15.29 -19.93
N VAL A 123 -21.01 15.70 -18.65
CA VAL A 123 -20.13 15.12 -17.63
C VAL A 123 -20.47 13.67 -17.36
N THR A 124 -21.76 13.29 -17.31
CA THR A 124 -22.15 11.89 -17.12
C THR A 124 -21.76 11.02 -18.30
N ILE A 125 -21.92 11.49 -19.55
CA ILE A 125 -21.44 10.77 -20.74
C ILE A 125 -19.93 10.58 -20.68
N LEU A 126 -19.18 11.63 -20.33
CA LEU A 126 -17.73 11.58 -20.23
C LEU A 126 -17.27 10.58 -19.17
N LEU A 127 -17.91 10.56 -18.00
CA LEU A 127 -17.63 9.58 -16.94
C LEU A 127 -17.93 8.14 -17.38
N LEU A 128 -19.05 7.90 -18.07
CA LEU A 128 -19.39 6.58 -18.59
C LEU A 128 -18.37 6.07 -19.60
N VAL A 129 -17.93 6.93 -20.53
CA VAL A 129 -16.90 6.59 -21.51
C VAL A 129 -15.58 6.24 -20.81
N THR A 130 -15.15 7.04 -19.82
CA THR A 130 -13.90 6.76 -19.10
C THR A 130 -13.95 5.52 -18.22
N CYS A 131 -15.14 5.07 -17.80
CA CYS A 131 -15.29 3.88 -16.96
C CYS A 131 -15.41 2.58 -17.80
N LEU A 132 -15.75 2.71 -19.08
CA LEU A 132 -15.88 1.60 -20.04
C LEU A 132 -14.56 1.25 -20.73
N ILE A 133 -13.57 2.14 -20.68
CA ILE A 133 -12.21 1.95 -21.19
C ILE A 133 -11.34 1.40 -20.06
#